data_AF-A0A4P6EMW8-F1
#
_entry.id   AF-A0A4P6EMW8-F1
#
_cell.length_a   1.000
_cell.length_b   1.000
_cell.length_c   1.000
_cell.angle_alpha   90.00
_cell.angle_beta   90.00
_cell.angle_gamma   90.00
#
_symmetry.space_group_name_H-M   'P 1'
#
loop_
_entity.id
_entity.type
_entity.pdbx_description
1 polymer ?
#
loop_
_entity_poly.entity_id
_entity_poly.type
_entity_poly.pdbx_seq_one_letter_code
_entity_poly.pdbx_strand_id
1 'polypeptide(L)'
;MVAAKTAVFAGLLVVVSLVAVFAAFLVGTLVLSARGQATAPFFDAHTIGSLLGMAGYLSAIGLIGLGVGILLRNVAGAVLLVVAGILVVPNLAQGLLPDSWDAVLQFLPNSAASAFTTVHAASADVLPGPVAVVVLVAWVVVVVGASAVLVQRRDV
;
A
#
# COMPACT_ATOMS: atom_id res chain seq x y z
N MET A 1 -12.48 17.36 -16.21
CA MET A 1 -13.28 16.31 -15.52
C MET A 1 -12.43 15.24 -14.83
N VAL A 2 -11.36 14.73 -15.46
CA VAL A 2 -10.56 13.61 -14.91
C VAL A 2 -9.94 13.94 -13.54
N ALA A 3 -9.34 15.12 -13.37
CA ALA A 3 -8.73 15.52 -12.10
C ALA A 3 -9.71 15.52 -10.91
N ALA A 4 -10.92 16.06 -11.10
CA ALA A 4 -11.95 16.07 -10.05
C ALA A 4 -12.42 14.65 -9.69
N LYS A 5 -12.63 13.79 -10.69
CA LYS A 5 -13.01 12.38 -10.47
C LYS A 5 -11.90 11.61 -9.73
N THR A 6 -10.64 11.84 -10.10
CA THR A 6 -9.48 11.25 -9.42
C THR A 6 -9.37 11.72 -7.98
N ALA A 7 -9.59 13.01 -7.69
CA ALA A 7 -9.55 13.54 -6.33
C ALA A 7 -10.65 12.94 -5.44
N VAL A 8 -11.88 12.83 -5.98
CA VAL A 8 -13.00 12.19 -5.26
C VAL A 8 -12.69 10.71 -5.01
N PHE A 9 -12.20 9.99 -6.02
CA PHE A 9 -11.82 8.59 -5.86
C PHE A 9 -10.70 8.41 -4.84
N ALA A 10 -9.69 9.29 -4.84
CA ALA A 10 -8.61 9.28 -3.86
C ALA A 10 -9.13 9.47 -2.43
N GLY A 11 -10.01 10.45 -2.21
CA GLY A 11 -10.63 10.65 -0.90
C GLY A 11 -11.46 9.46 -0.47
N LEU A 12 -12.25 8.88 -1.39
CA LEU A 12 -13.09 7.72 -1.10
C LEU A 12 -12.25 6.47 -0.76
N LEU A 13 -11.14 6.27 -1.48
CA LEU A 13 -10.18 5.20 -1.21
C LEU A 13 -9.61 5.29 0.21
N VAL A 14 -9.23 6.50 0.65
CA VAL A 14 -8.69 6.71 2.00
C VAL A 14 -9.73 6.36 3.06
N VAL A 15 -10.97 6.84 2.89
CA VAL A 15 -12.06 6.57 3.83
C VAL A 15 -12.40 5.07 3.88
N VAL A 16 -12.56 4.44 2.72
CA VAL A 16 -12.87 3.01 2.63
C VAL A 16 -11.76 2.16 3.22
N SER A 17 -10.49 2.50 2.96
CA SER A 17 -9.34 1.77 3.51
C SER A 17 -9.27 1.89 5.03
N LEU A 18 -9.49 3.08 5.59
CA LEU A 18 -9.58 3.29 7.03
C LEU A 18 -10.70 2.44 7.64
N VAL A 19 -11.92 2.55 7.11
CA VAL A 19 -13.06 1.78 7.62
C VAL A 19 -12.81 0.28 7.55
N ALA A 20 -12.26 -0.22 6.44
CA ALA A 20 -11.95 -1.63 6.26
C ALA A 20 -10.91 -2.14 7.25
N VAL A 21 -9.82 -1.40 7.47
CA VAL A 21 -8.75 -1.79 8.40
C VAL A 21 -9.24 -1.79 9.85
N PHE A 22 -9.97 -0.75 10.27
CA PHE A 22 -10.53 -0.71 11.62
C PHE A 22 -11.58 -1.80 11.82
N ALA A 23 -12.48 -2.02 10.85
CA ALA A 23 -13.45 -3.10 10.92
C ALA A 23 -12.78 -4.48 11.02
N ALA A 24 -11.74 -4.73 10.22
CA ALA A 24 -10.97 -5.97 10.28
C ALA A 24 -10.29 -6.16 11.64
N PHE A 25 -9.76 -5.09 12.25
CA PHE A 25 -9.18 -5.14 13.59
C PHE A 25 -10.24 -5.45 14.66
N LEU A 26 -11.39 -4.79 14.64
CA LEU A 26 -12.47 -5.05 15.60
C LEU A 26 -12.99 -6.49 15.46
N VAL A 27 -13.24 -6.96 14.25
CA VAL A 27 -13.68 -8.34 14.01
C VAL A 27 -12.60 -9.33 14.45
N GLY A 28 -11.34 -9.07 14.11
CA GLY A 28 -10.20 -9.90 14.51
C GLY A 28 -10.05 -10.01 16.02
N THR A 29 -10.12 -8.89 16.74
CA THR A 29 -10.05 -8.85 18.21
C THR A 29 -11.22 -9.56 18.87
N LEU A 30 -12.45 -9.41 18.35
CA LEU A 30 -13.63 -10.12 18.85
C LEU A 30 -13.52 -11.64 18.68
N VAL A 31 -13.07 -12.10 17.50
CA VAL A 31 -12.87 -13.53 17.23
C VAL A 31 -11.78 -14.11 18.13
N LEU A 32 -10.71 -13.35 18.36
CA LEU A 32 -9.56 -13.77 19.17
C LEU A 32 -9.90 -13.80 20.66
N SER A 33 -10.63 -12.80 21.16
CA SER A 33 -11.12 -12.77 22.55
C SER A 33 -12.12 -13.89 22.83
N ALA A 34 -12.97 -14.24 21.85
CA ALA A 34 -13.89 -15.36 21.97
C ALA A 34 -13.16 -16.73 22.10
N ARG A 35 -11.90 -16.80 21.67
CA ARG A 35 -11.04 -18.01 21.80
C ARG A 35 -10.03 -17.92 22.95
N GLY A 36 -10.16 -16.92 23.82
CA GLY A 36 -9.26 -16.72 24.97
C GLY A 36 -7.81 -16.41 24.61
N GLN A 37 -7.56 -15.94 23.39
CA GLN A 37 -6.22 -15.61 22.89
C GLN A 37 -5.89 -14.14 23.19
N ALA A 38 -4.60 -13.81 23.30
CA ALA A 38 -4.14 -12.46 23.59
C ALA A 38 -4.53 -11.47 22.48
N THR A 39 -5.14 -10.34 22.84
CA THR A 39 -5.51 -9.26 21.92
C THR A 39 -4.64 -8.02 22.14
N ALA A 40 -4.44 -7.23 21.08
CA ALA A 40 -3.77 -5.95 21.18
C ALA A 40 -4.71 -4.88 21.77
N PRO A 41 -4.22 -3.96 22.64
CA PRO A 41 -5.03 -2.88 23.19
C PRO A 41 -5.40 -1.86 22.11
N PHE A 42 -6.67 -1.47 22.03
CA PHE A 42 -7.15 -0.51 21.03
C PHE A 42 -6.52 0.89 21.17
N PHE A 43 -6.33 1.34 22.41
CA PHE A 43 -5.80 2.68 22.73
C PHE A 43 -4.28 2.74 22.85
N ASP A 44 -3.57 1.71 22.41
CA ASP A 44 -2.12 1.75 22.36
C ASP A 44 -1.67 2.55 21.13
N ALA A 45 -0.70 3.45 21.33
CA ALA A 45 -0.15 4.30 20.28
C ALA A 45 0.47 3.47 19.15
N HIS A 46 1.06 2.32 19.49
CA HIS A 46 1.60 1.39 18.50
C HIS A 46 0.50 0.79 17.62
N THR A 47 -0.58 0.29 18.22
CA THR A 47 -1.73 -0.29 17.51
C THR A 47 -2.37 0.72 16.55
N ILE A 48 -2.62 1.95 17.01
CA ILE A 48 -3.19 3.00 16.15
C ILE A 48 -2.22 3.34 15.00
N GLY A 49 -0.92 3.43 15.29
CA GLY A 49 0.12 3.66 14.28
C GLY A 49 0.12 2.60 13.18
N SER A 50 0.04 1.31 13.54
CA SER A 50 -0.03 0.19 12.58
C SER A 50 -1.31 0.21 11.76
N LEU A 51 -2.47 0.50 12.38
CA LEU A 51 -3.75 0.61 11.66
C LEU A 51 -3.75 1.76 10.65
N LEU A 52 -3.24 2.94 11.03
CA LEU A 52 -3.11 4.08 10.13
C LEU A 52 -2.10 3.81 9.02
N GLY A 53 -0.97 3.17 9.33
CA GLY A 53 0.03 2.75 8.34
C GLY A 53 -0.55 1.80 7.30
N MET A 54 -1.31 0.79 7.74
CA MET A 54 -1.97 -0.17 6.85
C MET A 54 -3.06 0.48 5.99
N ALA A 55 -3.88 1.36 6.57
CA ALA A 55 -4.88 2.12 5.82
C ALA A 55 -4.23 3.03 4.76
N GLY A 56 -3.11 3.67 5.11
CA GLY A 56 -2.29 4.45 4.18
C GLY A 56 -1.70 3.59 3.05
N TYR A 57 -1.18 2.41 3.38
CA TYR A 57 -0.67 1.44 2.41
C TYR A 57 -1.73 1.02 1.39
N LEU A 58 -2.91 0.58 1.85
CA LEU A 58 -4.02 0.19 0.96
C LEU A 58 -4.48 1.34 0.07
N SER A 59 -4.56 2.54 0.63
CA SER A 59 -4.92 3.75 -0.13
C SER A 59 -3.90 4.03 -1.23
N ALA A 60 -2.61 3.94 -0.92
CA ALA A 60 -1.54 4.17 -1.89
C ALA A 60 -1.54 3.14 -3.02
N ILE A 61 -1.74 1.85 -2.73
CA ILE A 61 -1.85 0.83 -3.78
C ILE A 61 -3.07 1.11 -4.66
N GLY A 62 -4.20 1.48 -4.07
CA GLY A 62 -5.39 1.86 -4.83
C GLY A 62 -5.12 3.04 -5.78
N LEU A 63 -4.36 4.04 -5.34
CA LEU A 63 -3.96 5.19 -6.14
C LEU A 63 -2.97 4.83 -7.26
N ILE A 64 -1.99 3.96 -6.97
CA ILE A 64 -1.08 3.41 -7.97
C ILE A 64 -1.89 2.66 -9.03
N GLY A 65 -2.83 1.82 -8.62
CA GLY A 65 -3.73 1.09 -9.51
C GLY A 65 -4.58 2.01 -10.38
N LEU A 66 -5.09 3.11 -9.81
CA LEU A 66 -5.78 4.15 -10.58
C LEU A 66 -4.87 4.80 -11.63
N GLY A 67 -3.66 5.23 -11.25
CA GLY A 67 -2.73 5.87 -12.19
C GLY A 67 -2.32 4.94 -13.33
N VAL A 68 -2.05 3.67 -13.01
CA VAL A 68 -1.80 2.60 -13.98
C VAL A 68 -3.01 2.37 -14.90
N GLY A 69 -4.23 2.38 -14.34
CA GLY A 69 -5.49 2.29 -15.11
C GLY A 69 -5.69 3.43 -16.09
N ILE A 70 -5.36 4.66 -15.68
CA ILE A 70 -5.40 5.83 -16.56
C ILE A 70 -4.39 5.70 -17.70
N LEU A 71 -3.18 5.22 -17.40
CA LEU A 71 -2.12 5.02 -18.40
C LEU A 71 -2.45 3.92 -19.41
N LEU A 72 -2.94 2.77 -18.93
CA LEU A 72 -3.30 1.61 -19.75
C LEU A 72 -4.64 1.77 -20.49
N ARG A 73 -5.50 2.70 -20.06
CA ARG A 73 -6.89 2.84 -20.53
C ARG A 73 -7.71 1.54 -20.40
N ASN A 74 -7.30 0.64 -19.50
CA ASN A 74 -7.95 -0.65 -19.26
C ASN A 74 -7.92 -0.99 -17.76
N VAL A 75 -9.09 -1.05 -17.13
CA VAL A 75 -9.23 -1.33 -15.69
C VAL A 75 -8.79 -2.76 -15.37
N ALA A 76 -9.22 -3.75 -16.17
CA ALA A 76 -8.88 -5.15 -15.92
C ALA A 76 -7.36 -5.39 -16.04
N GLY A 77 -6.74 -4.83 -17.08
CA GLY A 77 -5.29 -4.90 -17.27
C GLY A 77 -4.50 -4.21 -16.16
N ALA A 78 -5.00 -3.07 -15.66
CA ALA A 78 -4.36 -2.34 -14.58
C ALA A 78 -4.40 -3.09 -13.24
N VAL A 79 -5.56 -3.63 -12.87
CA VAL A 79 -5.69 -4.43 -11.65
C VAL A 79 -4.77 -5.65 -11.72
N LEU A 80 -4.77 -6.38 -12.84
CA LEU A 80 -3.87 -7.52 -13.05
C LEU A 80 -2.40 -7.11 -12.92
N LEU A 81 -1.99 -6.03 -13.57
CA LEU A 81 -0.61 -5.54 -13.53
C LEU A 81 -0.18 -5.17 -12.11
N VAL A 82 -1.02 -4.44 -11.39
CA VAL A 82 -0.70 -3.96 -10.04
C VAL A 82 -0.67 -5.11 -9.06
N VAL A 83 -1.63 -6.02 -9.11
CA VAL A 83 -1.67 -7.20 -8.23
C VAL A 83 -0.48 -8.11 -8.53
N ALA A 84 -0.21 -8.43 -9.80
CA ALA A 84 0.95 -9.24 -10.17
C ALA A 84 2.27 -8.52 -9.82
N GLY A 85 2.35 -7.21 -10.05
CA GLY A 85 3.52 -6.40 -9.76
C GLY A 85 3.84 -6.32 -8.26
N ILE A 86 2.82 -6.26 -7.41
CA ILE A 86 3.00 -6.15 -5.95
C ILE A 86 3.21 -7.53 -5.32
N LEU A 87 2.48 -8.56 -5.78
CA LEU A 87 2.52 -9.87 -5.14
C LEU A 87 3.55 -10.81 -5.75
N VAL A 88 3.78 -10.76 -7.07
CA VAL A 88 4.62 -11.76 -7.76
C VAL A 88 6.05 -11.26 -7.90
N VAL A 89 6.24 -10.01 -8.35
CA VAL A 89 7.57 -9.47 -8.63
C VAL A 89 8.51 -9.50 -7.42
N PRO A 90 8.10 -9.08 -6.20
CA PRO A 90 9.02 -9.08 -5.07
C PRO A 90 9.43 -10.50 -4.66
N ASN A 91 8.49 -11.45 -4.67
CA ASN A 91 8.76 -12.85 -4.31
C ASN A 91 9.69 -13.52 -5.32
N LEU A 92 9.49 -13.29 -6.62
CA LEU A 92 10.41 -13.79 -7.64
C LEU A 92 11.77 -13.11 -7.56
N ALA A 93 11.79 -11.80 -7.29
CA ALA A 93 13.03 -11.04 -7.22
C ALA A 93 13.92 -11.51 -6.07
N GLN A 94 13.34 -11.72 -4.89
CA GLN A 94 14.07 -12.26 -3.72
C GLN A 94 14.58 -13.68 -3.95
N GLY A 95 13.86 -14.50 -4.72
CA GLY A 95 14.27 -15.88 -4.99
C GLY A 95 15.29 -16.05 -6.12
N LEU A 96 15.45 -15.05 -7.00
CA LEU A 96 16.23 -15.18 -8.24
C LEU A 96 17.37 -14.17 -8.36
N LEU A 97 17.33 -13.04 -7.66
CA LEU A 97 18.39 -12.03 -7.73
C LEU A 97 19.48 -12.27 -6.67
N PRO A 98 20.73 -11.86 -6.93
CA PRO A 98 21.79 -11.87 -5.92
C PRO A 98 21.50 -10.89 -4.77
N ASP A 99 21.99 -11.21 -3.57
CA ASP A 99 21.85 -10.43 -2.32
C ASP A 99 22.21 -8.93 -2.47
N SER A 100 23.05 -8.57 -3.45
CA SER A 100 23.37 -7.17 -3.76
C SER A 100 22.15 -6.31 -4.12
N TRP A 101 21.02 -6.93 -4.45
CA TRP A 101 19.78 -6.25 -4.83
C TRP A 101 18.83 -5.99 -3.67
N ASP A 102 19.04 -6.59 -2.50
CA ASP A 102 18.13 -6.46 -1.35
C ASP A 102 17.97 -5.00 -0.91
N ALA A 103 19.06 -4.22 -1.01
CA ALA A 103 19.07 -2.79 -0.74
C ALA A 103 18.10 -2.00 -1.64
N VAL A 104 17.76 -2.50 -2.83
CA VAL A 104 16.78 -1.89 -3.74
C VAL A 104 15.39 -2.48 -3.52
N LEU A 105 15.30 -3.79 -3.27
CA LEU A 105 14.04 -4.50 -3.08
C LEU A 105 13.25 -4.02 -1.85
N GLN A 106 13.92 -3.49 -0.83
CA GLN A 106 13.24 -2.87 0.32
C GLN A 106 12.38 -1.66 -0.05
N PHE A 107 12.71 -0.94 -1.13
CA PHE A 107 11.99 0.27 -1.57
C PHE A 107 10.77 -0.03 -2.46
N LEU A 108 10.47 -1.30 -2.69
CA LEU A 108 9.25 -1.71 -3.39
C LEU A 108 8.03 -1.46 -2.50
N PRO A 109 6.86 -1.09 -3.07
CA PRO A 109 5.65 -0.82 -2.29
C PRO A 109 5.27 -1.99 -1.36
N ASN A 110 5.40 -3.23 -1.86
CA ASN A 110 5.10 -4.43 -1.09
C ASN A 110 6.04 -4.60 0.11
N SER A 111 7.34 -4.36 -0.08
CA SER A 111 8.35 -4.46 0.97
C SER A 111 8.16 -3.36 2.01
N ALA A 112 7.82 -2.14 1.59
CA ALA A 112 7.50 -1.04 2.50
C ALA A 112 6.27 -1.34 3.39
N ALA A 113 5.33 -2.18 2.92
CA ALA A 113 4.18 -2.62 3.71
C ALA A 113 4.56 -3.39 4.97
N SER A 114 5.69 -4.12 4.93
CA SER A 114 6.17 -4.93 6.05
C SER A 114 6.45 -4.08 7.30
N ALA A 115 6.82 -2.81 7.12
CA ALA A 115 7.03 -1.85 8.20
C ALA A 115 5.74 -1.52 8.99
N PHE A 116 4.56 -1.77 8.41
CA PHE A 116 3.26 -1.51 9.03
C PHE A 116 2.57 -2.76 9.58
N THR A 117 2.99 -3.94 9.12
CA THR A 117 2.34 -5.24 9.45
C THR A 117 3.15 -6.09 10.41
N THR A 118 4.43 -5.79 10.63
CA THR A 118 5.30 -6.56 11.52
C THR A 118 5.24 -6.02 12.96
N VAL A 119 4.76 -6.86 13.89
CA VAL A 119 4.77 -6.59 15.35
C VAL A 119 6.08 -7.08 15.99
N HIS A 120 6.84 -7.92 15.28
CA HIS A 120 8.23 -8.25 15.56
C HIS A 120 8.99 -8.17 14.24
N ALA A 121 10.10 -7.42 14.21
CA ALA A 121 10.98 -7.36 13.04
C ALA A 121 11.53 -8.77 12.77
N ALA A 122 11.00 -9.44 11.75
CA ALA A 122 11.41 -10.79 11.38
C ALA A 122 12.73 -10.81 10.57
N SER A 123 13.24 -9.65 10.14
CA SER A 123 14.47 -9.54 9.35
C SER A 123 15.08 -8.13 9.45
N ALA A 124 16.39 -8.05 9.22
CA ALA A 124 17.18 -6.81 9.26
C ALA A 124 16.87 -5.82 8.11
N ASP A 125 16.00 -6.21 7.18
CA ASP A 125 15.72 -5.48 5.93
C ASP A 125 14.41 -4.67 5.96
N VAL A 126 13.81 -4.49 7.15
CA VAL A 126 12.57 -3.71 7.30
C VAL A 126 12.91 -2.23 7.40
N LEU A 127 12.37 -1.44 6.46
CA LEU A 127 12.50 0.02 6.47
C LEU A 127 11.92 0.62 7.76
N PRO A 128 12.55 1.66 8.33
CA PRO A 128 11.95 2.41 9.42
C PRO A 128 10.59 3.00 8.98
N GLY A 129 9.58 2.95 9.85
CA GLY A 129 8.22 3.39 9.54
C GLY A 129 8.11 4.73 8.79
N PRO A 130 8.79 5.80 9.23
CA PRO A 130 8.78 7.09 8.52
C PRO A 130 9.35 7.01 7.10
N VAL A 131 10.40 6.21 6.89
CA VAL A 131 11.02 6.01 5.57
C VAL A 131 10.07 5.24 4.65
N ALA A 132 9.43 4.18 5.17
CA ALA A 132 8.42 3.42 4.43
C ALA A 132 7.26 4.32 3.95
N VAL A 133 6.80 5.26 4.78
CA VAL A 133 5.79 6.25 4.38
C VAL A 133 6.27 7.13 3.24
N VAL A 134 7.49 7.68 3.32
CA VAL A 134 8.06 8.52 2.26
C VAL A 134 8.18 7.76 0.95
N VAL A 135 8.62 6.51 0.98
CA VAL A 135 8.76 5.65 -0.19
C VAL A 135 7.40 5.41 -0.85
N LEU A 136 6.38 5.08 -0.04
CA LEU A 136 5.03 4.86 -0.52
C LEU A 136 4.43 6.12 -1.16
N VAL A 137 4.59 7.27 -0.51
CA VAL A 137 4.13 8.56 -1.03
C VAL A 137 4.86 8.90 -2.33
N ALA A 138 6.18 8.67 -2.41
CA ALA A 138 6.94 8.90 -3.62
C ALA A 138 6.42 8.06 -4.80
N TRP A 139 6.12 6.78 -4.58
CA TRP A 139 5.50 5.91 -5.59
C TRP A 139 4.15 6.45 -6.08
N VAL A 140 3.28 6.89 -5.17
CA VAL A 140 1.98 7.48 -5.53
C VAL A 140 2.18 8.75 -6.36
N VAL A 141 3.05 9.67 -5.91
CA VAL A 141 3.32 10.91 -6.63
C VAL A 141 3.88 10.65 -8.02
N VAL A 142 4.81 9.70 -8.17
CA VAL A 142 5.40 9.34 -9.46
C VAL A 142 4.34 8.78 -10.40
N VAL A 143 3.56 7.78 -9.96
CA VAL A 143 2.59 7.09 -10.83
C VAL A 143 1.40 7.99 -11.18
N VAL A 144 0.81 8.65 -10.18
CA VAL A 144 -0.33 9.56 -10.40
C VAL A 144 0.11 10.81 -11.13
N GLY A 145 1.27 11.40 -10.77
CA GLY A 145 1.85 12.55 -11.46
C GLY A 145 2.16 12.26 -12.93
N ALA A 146 2.80 11.12 -13.24
CA ALA A 146 3.04 10.69 -14.61
C ALA A 146 1.73 10.52 -15.39
N SER A 147 0.70 9.92 -14.77
CA SER A 147 -0.61 9.76 -15.40
C SER A 147 -1.27 11.10 -15.71
N ALA A 148 -1.19 12.07 -14.79
CA ALA A 148 -1.76 13.40 -14.96
C ALA A 148 -1.07 14.19 -16.08
N VAL A 149 0.27 14.16 -16.12
CA VAL A 149 1.06 14.82 -17.16
C VAL A 149 0.77 14.21 -18.53
N LEU A 150 0.68 12.88 -18.64
CA LEU A 150 0.38 12.22 -19.91
C LEU A 150 -1.01 12.54 -20.43
N VAL A 151 -2.02 12.66 -19.55
CA VAL A 151 -3.38 13.06 -19.94
C VAL A 151 -3.36 14.49 -20.49
N GLN A 152 -2.74 15.44 -19.77
CA GLN A 152 -2.66 16.83 -20.22
C GLN A 152 -1.94 16.98 -21.56
N ARG A 153 -0.84 16.24 -21.77
CA ARG A 153 -0.09 16.29 -23.04
C ARG A 153 -0.81 15.64 -24.22
N ARG A 154 -1.80 14.79 -23.97
CA ARG A 154 -2.57 14.11 -25.01
C ARG A 154 -3.87 14.84 -25.37
N ASP A 155 -4.32 15.73 -24.48
CA ASP A 155 -5.53 16.53 -24.67
C ASP A 155 -5.24 17.89 -25.35
N VAL A 156 -3.97 18.22 -25.63
CA VAL A 156 -3.52 19.41 -26.39
C VAL A 156 -3.28 19.12 -27.87
#